data_AF-A0A077LBJ9-F1
#
_entry.id   AF-A0A077LBJ9-F1
#
_cell.length_a   1.000
_cell.length_b   1.000
_cell.length_c   1.000
_cell.angle_alpha   90.00
_cell.angle_beta   90.00
_cell.angle_gamma   90.00
#
_symmetry.space_group_name_H-M   'P 1'
#
loop_
_entity.id
_entity.type
_entity.pdbx_description
1 polymer ?
#
loop_
_entity_poly.entity_id
_entity_poly.type
_entity_poly.pdbx_seq_one_letter_code
_entity_poly.pdbx_strand_id
1 'polypeptide(L)'
;MSFFFFKHLFIFKKIWKDFFNLIMKKINLFLLSMGTIISIPLTIISCSKKNFNFAVNQLWSGKTDFNFFNLVSKEFNKQRNTSYKPNIKLISENNNIIDLIKKGSSNIAFITTILYMSEYLKNKNTNILPIIQTQTRAFNFDKNFNDRYSDGLENDKLRLIAKKAQDLFEKKPYLDWTDDEYKWNGQIYEYFYANNDELVDFYRGIIMIHGNKQQLAKIKKAWNNKDWNTFRNFGFLTGKKTSGSKYIAQQSLFKKHFNLENNKFTSFEEDKINHSEKYIEGKARDIGKGQFKNFHIVFDELGSFAYTKNKNENKEKKYYTLENSEEKIEFLTVTEAIKYNVLAVNKNAFNSEEIETLKEIIIKLWKDKKDDYGQNVGINGYKKIGNFENEVVEPFLKFFKINNENKKWDS
;
A
#
# COMPACT_ATOMS: atom_id res chain seq x y z
N MET A 1 -16.74 -36.13 -32.67
CA MET A 1 -17.41 -34.82 -32.66
C MET A 1 -16.35 -33.72 -32.46
N SER A 2 -15.44 -33.56 -33.43
CA SER A 2 -14.18 -32.82 -33.28
C SER A 2 -13.78 -32.08 -34.56
N PHE A 3 -14.74 -31.39 -35.21
CA PHE A 3 -14.46 -30.70 -36.48
C PHE A 3 -15.03 -29.27 -36.58
N PHE A 4 -15.52 -28.69 -35.48
CA PHE A 4 -16.13 -27.35 -35.51
C PHE A 4 -15.29 -26.22 -34.87
N PHE A 5 -14.16 -26.53 -34.22
CA PHE A 5 -13.38 -25.51 -33.50
C PHE A 5 -12.21 -24.86 -34.28
N PHE A 6 -11.83 -25.39 -35.44
CA PHE A 6 -10.65 -24.88 -36.18
C PHE A 6 -10.93 -23.73 -37.16
N LYS A 7 -12.20 -23.46 -37.50
CA LYS A 7 -12.54 -22.47 -38.54
C LYS A 7 -12.62 -21.02 -38.03
N HIS A 8 -12.82 -20.80 -36.73
CA HIS A 8 -12.91 -19.44 -36.16
C HIS A 8 -11.56 -18.81 -35.80
N LEU A 9 -10.51 -19.62 -35.57
CA LEU A 9 -9.18 -19.12 -35.21
C LEU A 9 -8.40 -18.55 -36.42
N PHE A 10 -8.75 -18.96 -37.64
CA PHE A 10 -8.07 -18.53 -38.87
C PHE A 10 -8.56 -17.18 -39.42
N ILE A 11 -9.82 -16.83 -39.16
CA ILE A 11 -10.43 -15.57 -39.62
C ILE A 11 -9.93 -14.38 -38.77
N PHE A 12 -9.70 -14.59 -37.48
CA PHE A 12 -9.20 -13.54 -36.57
C PHE A 12 -7.73 -13.15 -36.84
N LYS A 13 -6.87 -14.10 -37.24
CA LYS A 13 -5.46 -13.80 -37.59
C LYS A 13 -5.30 -13.02 -38.89
N LYS A 14 -6.24 -13.15 -39.84
CA LYS A 14 -6.19 -12.44 -41.13
C LYS A 14 -6.62 -10.98 -40.99
N ILE A 15 -7.68 -10.73 -40.22
CA ILE A 15 -8.21 -9.37 -39.96
C ILE A 15 -7.21 -8.51 -39.16
N TRP A 16 -6.43 -9.12 -38.25
CA TRP A 16 -5.44 -8.39 -37.45
C TRP A 16 -4.17 -8.02 -38.24
N LYS A 17 -3.77 -8.85 -39.22
CA LYS A 17 -2.61 -8.60 -40.09
C LYS A 17 -2.90 -7.50 -41.12
N ASP A 18 -4.14 -7.43 -41.61
CA ASP A 18 -4.56 -6.38 -42.55
C ASP A 18 -4.80 -5.02 -41.85
N PHE A 19 -5.21 -5.03 -40.57
CA PHE A 19 -5.32 -3.81 -39.75
C PHE A 19 -3.95 -3.20 -39.41
N PHE A 20 -2.92 -4.03 -39.19
CA PHE A 20 -1.56 -3.56 -38.88
C PHE A 20 -0.84 -2.97 -40.11
N ASN A 21 -1.12 -3.51 -41.32
CA ASN A 21 -0.57 -2.99 -42.58
C ASN A 21 -1.20 -1.65 -43.01
N LEU A 22 -2.38 -1.30 -42.49
CA LEU A 22 -3.04 -0.02 -42.76
C LEU A 22 -2.44 1.14 -41.95
N ILE A 23 -1.85 0.85 -40.78
CA ILE A 23 -1.27 1.87 -39.88
C ILE A 23 0.20 2.18 -40.22
N MET A 24 0.92 1.24 -40.84
CA MET A 24 2.34 1.42 -41.20
C MET A 24 2.61 2.12 -42.54
N LYS A 25 1.57 2.55 -43.27
CA LYS A 25 1.70 3.12 -44.63
C LYS A 25 1.60 4.66 -44.74
N LYS A 26 1.81 5.38 -43.64
CA LYS A 26 1.75 6.87 -43.62
C LYS A 26 2.99 7.54 -43.03
N ILE A 27 4.19 7.04 -43.37
CA ILE A 27 5.43 7.76 -43.10
C ILE A 27 6.31 7.73 -44.35
N ASN A 28 6.76 8.94 -44.73
CA ASN A 28 7.67 9.35 -45.80
C ASN A 28 7.05 9.66 -47.17
N LEU A 29 6.97 10.95 -47.51
CA LEU A 29 7.94 11.61 -48.41
C LEU A 29 7.53 13.09 -48.58
N PHE A 30 8.31 14.02 -48.04
CA PHE A 30 8.47 15.33 -48.66
C PHE A 30 9.87 15.86 -48.33
N LEU A 31 10.73 15.80 -49.34
CA LEU A 31 12.03 16.45 -49.39
C LEU A 31 12.03 17.42 -50.56
N LEU A 32 12.82 18.49 -50.41
CA LEU A 32 13.19 19.55 -51.36
C LEU A 32 12.22 20.75 -51.35
N SER A 33 12.65 22.01 -51.22
CA SER A 33 14.00 22.61 -51.29
C SER A 33 13.98 24.07 -50.78
N MET A 34 15.20 24.61 -50.60
CA MET A 34 15.62 26.02 -50.55
C MET A 34 15.61 26.77 -49.21
N GLY A 35 16.79 27.32 -48.88
CA GLY A 35 16.93 28.48 -48.00
C GLY A 35 18.06 28.41 -46.99
N THR A 36 19.32 28.47 -47.44
CA THR A 36 20.47 28.74 -46.59
C THR A 36 20.34 30.13 -45.94
N ILE A 37 20.12 30.17 -44.63
CA ILE A 37 20.59 31.26 -43.75
C ILE A 37 21.27 30.59 -42.56
N ILE A 38 22.60 30.60 -42.57
CA ILE A 38 23.44 30.27 -41.43
C ILE A 38 23.21 31.39 -40.40
N SER A 39 22.21 31.21 -39.55
CA SER A 39 22.13 31.90 -38.27
C SER A 39 22.73 30.93 -37.26
N ILE A 40 23.88 31.33 -36.71
CA ILE A 40 24.48 30.63 -35.57
C ILE A 40 23.39 30.63 -34.48
N PRO A 41 22.85 29.48 -34.06
CA PRO A 41 22.01 29.48 -32.89
C PRO A 41 22.94 29.84 -31.75
N LEU A 42 22.81 31.08 -31.26
CA LEU A 42 23.10 31.33 -29.87
C LEU A 42 22.31 30.26 -29.12
N THR A 43 23.02 29.25 -28.63
CA THR A 43 22.50 28.36 -27.62
C THR A 43 22.29 29.25 -26.41
N ILE A 44 21.16 29.96 -26.41
CA ILE A 44 20.49 30.38 -25.21
C ILE A 44 20.32 29.06 -24.49
N ILE A 45 21.18 28.81 -23.50
CA ILE A 45 20.91 27.87 -22.44
C ILE A 45 19.61 28.41 -21.85
N SER A 46 18.50 27.95 -22.43
CA SER A 46 17.21 28.01 -21.80
C SER A 46 17.47 27.27 -20.50
N CYS A 47 17.68 28.03 -19.43
CA CYS A 47 17.54 27.55 -18.09
C CYS A 47 16.09 27.09 -17.98
N SER A 48 15.80 25.88 -18.49
CA SER A 48 14.57 25.19 -18.18
C SER A 48 14.60 25.09 -16.67
N LYS A 49 13.77 25.89 -15.99
CA LYS A 49 13.67 25.86 -14.53
C LYS A 49 13.32 24.43 -14.15
N LYS A 50 14.31 23.69 -13.66
CA LYS A 50 14.09 22.34 -13.16
C LYS A 50 13.26 22.47 -11.88
N ASN A 51 12.19 21.70 -11.76
CA ASN A 51 11.34 21.71 -10.58
C ASN A 51 11.41 20.36 -9.89
N PHE A 52 11.35 20.36 -8.56
CA PHE A 52 11.00 19.16 -7.81
C PHE A 52 9.49 19.02 -7.83
N ASN A 53 8.98 18.08 -8.63
CA ASN A 53 7.56 17.78 -8.71
C ASN A 53 7.28 16.58 -7.81
N PHE A 54 6.91 16.86 -6.56
CA PHE A 54 6.59 15.87 -5.54
C PHE A 54 5.16 15.35 -5.72
N ALA A 55 4.97 14.04 -5.77
CA ALA A 55 3.67 13.38 -5.62
C ALA A 55 3.61 12.73 -4.24
N VAL A 56 2.80 13.30 -3.34
CA VAL A 56 2.79 12.93 -1.91
C VAL A 56 1.38 12.60 -1.47
N ASN A 57 1.25 11.71 -0.49
CA ASN A 57 -0.05 11.31 0.03
C ASN A 57 -0.79 12.51 0.63
N GLN A 58 -2.10 12.56 0.40
CA GLN A 58 -2.99 13.46 1.12
C GLN A 58 -2.96 13.16 2.62
N LEU A 59 -3.07 14.21 3.44
CA LEU A 59 -3.02 14.10 4.89
C LEU A 59 -4.21 13.36 5.49
N TRP A 60 -4.00 12.77 6.67
CA TRP A 60 -5.08 12.28 7.51
C TRP A 60 -5.87 13.43 8.16
N SER A 61 -5.19 14.53 8.50
CA SER A 61 -5.77 15.79 9.00
C SER A 61 -4.74 16.94 8.92
N GLY A 62 -5.18 18.20 9.05
CA GLY A 62 -4.27 19.36 9.19
C GLY A 62 -4.06 20.21 7.94
N LYS A 63 -3.06 21.10 8.01
CA LYS A 63 -2.74 22.11 6.98
C LYS A 63 -1.96 21.50 5.81
N THR A 64 -2.26 21.93 4.59
CA THR A 64 -1.66 21.42 3.34
C THR A 64 -0.38 22.14 2.89
N ASP A 65 0.10 23.12 3.66
CA ASP A 65 1.33 23.84 3.39
C ASP A 65 2.46 23.29 4.26
N PHE A 66 3.48 22.71 3.62
CA PHE A 66 4.59 22.04 4.29
C PHE A 66 5.90 22.74 3.97
N ASN A 67 6.53 23.25 5.02
CA ASN A 67 7.84 23.87 4.90
C ASN A 67 8.92 22.83 4.59
N PHE A 68 8.70 21.55 4.90
CA PHE A 68 9.64 20.47 4.63
C PHE A 68 10.13 20.45 3.17
N PHE A 69 9.24 20.51 2.18
CA PHE A 69 9.64 20.46 0.76
C PHE A 69 10.38 21.73 0.31
N ASN A 70 10.03 22.89 0.89
CA ASN A 70 10.75 24.15 0.69
C ASN A 70 12.19 24.04 1.23
N LEU A 71 12.36 23.45 2.42
CA LEU A 71 13.67 23.22 3.01
C LEU A 71 14.51 22.22 2.21
N VAL A 72 13.91 21.12 1.73
CA VAL A 72 14.59 20.16 0.85
C VAL A 72 15.14 20.90 -0.38
N SER A 73 14.29 21.70 -1.04
CA SER A 73 14.70 22.43 -2.24
C SER A 73 15.79 23.48 -1.95
N LYS A 74 15.68 24.19 -0.82
CA LYS A 74 16.66 25.22 -0.42
C LYS A 74 18.03 24.61 -0.14
N GLU A 75 18.10 23.54 0.65
CA GLU A 75 19.37 22.88 0.99
C GLU A 75 19.99 22.23 -0.25
N PHE A 76 19.18 21.65 -1.14
CA PHE A 76 19.67 21.05 -2.38
C PHE A 76 20.28 22.10 -3.30
N ASN A 77 19.58 23.22 -3.51
CA ASN A 77 20.07 24.34 -4.32
C ASN A 77 21.39 24.89 -3.79
N LYS A 78 21.52 25.01 -2.46
CA LYS A 78 22.76 25.46 -1.81
C LYS A 78 23.93 24.52 -2.07
N GLN A 79 23.73 23.21 -1.98
CA GLN A 79 24.81 22.23 -2.14
C GLN A 79 25.21 22.00 -3.61
N ARG A 80 24.26 22.14 -4.54
CA ARG A 80 24.48 21.82 -5.96
C ARG A 80 24.65 23.05 -6.85
N ASN A 81 24.57 24.26 -6.29
CA ASN A 81 24.52 25.52 -7.04
C ASN A 81 23.44 25.49 -8.15
N THR A 82 22.22 25.12 -7.76
CA THR A 82 21.06 24.99 -8.66
C THR A 82 19.89 25.86 -8.19
N SER A 83 18.80 25.88 -8.95
CA SER A 83 17.61 26.69 -8.66
C SER A 83 16.31 25.90 -8.77
N TYR A 84 16.28 24.68 -8.23
CA TYR A 84 15.06 23.89 -8.15
C TYR A 84 13.99 24.60 -7.32
N LYS A 85 12.74 24.50 -7.75
CA LYS A 85 11.58 24.92 -6.95
C LYS A 85 10.71 23.71 -6.63
N PRO A 86 10.16 23.60 -5.41
CA PRO A 86 9.24 22.54 -5.08
C PRO A 86 7.86 22.84 -5.67
N ASN A 87 7.22 21.80 -6.19
CA ASN A 87 5.85 21.76 -6.62
C ASN A 87 5.22 20.49 -6.04
N ILE A 88 4.22 20.65 -5.19
CA ILE A 88 3.66 19.56 -4.39
C ILE A 88 2.29 19.20 -4.96
N LYS A 89 2.14 17.96 -5.38
CA LYS A 89 0.87 17.37 -5.79
C LYS A 89 0.40 16.41 -4.71
N LEU A 90 -0.69 16.78 -4.03
CA LEU A 90 -1.37 15.90 -3.09
C LEU A 90 -2.13 14.81 -3.85
N ILE A 91 -1.87 13.57 -3.49
CA ILE A 91 -2.43 12.38 -4.12
C ILE A 91 -3.45 11.74 -3.18
N SER A 92 -4.70 11.72 -3.62
CA SER A 92 -5.73 10.88 -3.03
C SER A 92 -5.54 9.41 -3.45
N GLU A 93 -6.13 8.49 -2.68
CA GLU A 93 -5.98 7.03 -2.83
C GLU A 93 -6.22 6.46 -4.25
N ASN A 94 -6.90 7.19 -5.14
CA ASN A 94 -7.30 6.71 -6.47
C ASN A 94 -6.32 7.07 -7.59
N ASN A 95 -5.31 7.93 -7.36
CA ASN A 95 -4.40 8.30 -8.44
C ASN A 95 -3.25 7.29 -8.56
N ASN A 96 -2.96 6.88 -9.80
CA ASN A 96 -1.82 6.02 -10.08
C ASN A 96 -0.51 6.83 -10.01
N ILE A 97 0.10 6.89 -8.82
CA ILE A 97 1.39 7.59 -8.58
C ILE A 97 2.47 7.10 -9.55
N ILE A 98 2.46 5.82 -9.90
CA ILE A 98 3.41 5.24 -10.87
C ILE A 98 3.30 5.94 -12.23
N ASP A 99 2.08 6.16 -12.72
CA ASP A 99 1.86 6.83 -14.01
C ASP A 99 2.32 8.28 -13.99
N LEU A 100 2.20 8.97 -12.85
CA LEU A 100 2.67 10.35 -12.71
C LEU A 100 4.19 10.45 -12.90
N ILE A 101 4.94 9.49 -12.35
CA ILE A 101 6.40 9.45 -12.48
C ILE A 101 6.80 9.02 -13.89
N LYS A 102 6.14 7.99 -14.46
CA LYS A 102 6.39 7.53 -15.83
C LYS A 102 6.19 8.63 -16.87
N LYS A 103 5.12 9.42 -16.73
CA LYS A 103 4.79 10.54 -17.63
C LYS A 103 5.66 11.77 -17.39
N GLY A 104 6.51 11.79 -16.35
CA GLY A 104 7.35 12.93 -15.99
C GLY A 104 6.62 14.09 -15.32
N SER A 105 5.30 13.96 -15.09
CA SER A 105 4.50 14.97 -14.35
C SER A 105 4.89 15.08 -12.88
N SER A 106 5.51 14.04 -12.33
CA SER A 106 6.18 14.03 -11.03
C SER A 106 7.55 13.39 -11.19
N ASN A 107 8.53 13.82 -10.40
CA ASN A 107 9.88 13.25 -10.42
C ASN A 107 10.34 12.73 -9.07
N ILE A 108 9.58 13.01 -8.00
CA ILE A 108 9.79 12.45 -6.66
C ILE A 108 8.42 12.02 -6.13
N ALA A 109 8.29 10.84 -5.53
CA ALA A 109 7.03 10.40 -4.95
C ALA A 109 7.18 9.42 -3.79
N PHE A 110 6.23 9.49 -2.86
CA PHE A 110 6.02 8.42 -1.89
C PHE A 110 5.10 7.37 -2.51
N ILE A 111 5.57 6.12 -2.56
CA ILE A 111 4.87 5.01 -3.22
C ILE A 111 4.76 3.87 -2.21
N THR A 112 3.60 3.23 -2.15
CA THR A 112 3.49 1.98 -1.39
C THR A 112 4.39 0.92 -2.01
N THR A 113 5.09 0.14 -1.19
CA THR A 113 6.00 -0.90 -1.69
C THR A 113 5.27 -1.91 -2.57
N ILE A 114 4.01 -2.24 -2.25
CA ILE A 114 3.19 -3.14 -3.07
C ILE A 114 2.93 -2.58 -4.48
N LEU A 115 2.57 -1.30 -4.60
CA LEU A 115 2.31 -0.67 -5.89
C LEU A 115 3.57 -0.60 -6.73
N TYR A 116 4.69 -0.19 -6.13
CA TYR A 116 5.98 -0.16 -6.79
C TYR A 116 6.42 -1.56 -7.26
N MET A 117 6.33 -2.57 -6.40
CA MET A 117 6.75 -3.94 -6.75
C MET A 117 5.87 -4.59 -7.80
N SER A 118 4.56 -4.33 -7.77
CA SER A 118 3.62 -4.80 -8.80
C SER A 118 4.00 -4.27 -10.18
N GLU A 119 4.46 -3.02 -10.25
CA GLU A 119 4.94 -2.39 -11.47
C GLU A 119 6.33 -2.94 -11.88
N TYR A 120 7.25 -3.06 -10.92
CA TYR A 120 8.60 -3.58 -11.13
C TYR A 120 8.57 -4.99 -11.74
N LEU A 121 7.73 -5.88 -11.20
CA LEU A 121 7.61 -7.26 -11.70
C LEU A 121 6.98 -7.36 -13.09
N LYS A 122 6.03 -6.47 -13.42
CA LYS A 122 5.38 -6.46 -14.75
C LYS A 122 6.30 -5.95 -15.85
N ASN A 123 7.00 -4.84 -15.59
CA ASN A 123 7.70 -4.11 -16.65
C ASN A 123 9.22 -4.17 -16.55
N LYS A 124 9.80 -4.72 -15.47
CA LYS A 124 11.24 -4.94 -15.17
C LYS A 124 12.17 -3.71 -15.27
N ASN A 125 11.73 -2.61 -15.85
CA ASN A 125 12.53 -1.44 -16.14
C ASN A 125 11.71 -0.18 -15.86
N THR A 126 11.48 0.08 -14.58
CA THR A 126 10.89 1.35 -14.19
C THR A 126 11.98 2.42 -14.30
N ASN A 127 11.67 3.56 -14.92
CA ASN A 127 12.45 4.79 -14.70
C ASN A 127 12.27 5.31 -13.26
N ILE A 128 11.71 4.50 -12.36
CA ILE A 128 11.39 4.78 -10.98
C ILE A 128 12.41 4.03 -10.13
N LEU A 129 13.19 4.78 -9.35
CA LEU A 129 14.22 4.24 -8.45
C LEU A 129 13.83 4.58 -7.00
N PRO A 130 13.53 3.58 -6.16
CA PRO A 130 13.42 3.78 -4.72
C PRO A 130 14.77 4.20 -4.13
N ILE A 131 14.79 5.29 -3.35
CA ILE A 131 16.02 5.86 -2.80
C ILE A 131 16.03 5.85 -1.27
N ILE A 132 14.85 5.92 -0.63
CA ILE A 132 14.68 5.93 0.82
C ILE A 132 13.52 5.01 1.18
N GLN A 133 13.72 4.18 2.20
CA GLN A 133 12.67 3.43 2.89
C GLN A 133 12.11 4.33 3.98
N THR A 134 10.80 4.58 3.96
CA THR A 134 10.15 5.29 5.07
C THR A 134 9.93 4.33 6.24
N GLN A 135 9.88 4.90 7.43
CA GLN A 135 9.66 4.19 8.69
C GLN A 135 8.48 4.82 9.42
N THR A 136 7.80 4.03 10.23
CA THR A 136 6.72 4.45 11.11
C THR A 136 7.08 4.08 12.55
N ARG A 137 6.42 4.69 13.52
CA ARG A 137 6.59 4.30 14.92
C ARG A 137 6.01 2.90 15.14
N ALA A 138 6.76 2.03 15.79
CA ALA A 138 6.31 0.67 16.04
C ALA A 138 5.05 0.68 16.93
N PHE A 139 4.17 -0.30 16.75
CA PHE A 139 3.14 -0.58 17.74
C PHE A 139 3.76 -1.32 18.93
N ASN A 140 3.23 -1.11 20.14
CA ASN A 140 3.69 -1.80 21.36
C ASN A 140 3.53 -3.33 21.27
N PHE A 141 2.65 -3.79 20.37
CA PHE A 141 2.33 -5.19 20.14
C PHE A 141 2.98 -5.80 18.88
N ASP A 142 3.65 -5.01 18.03
CA ASP A 142 4.29 -5.50 16.80
C ASP A 142 5.58 -4.73 16.47
N LYS A 143 6.71 -5.37 16.74
CA LYS A 143 8.06 -4.81 16.53
C LYS A 143 8.95 -5.68 15.64
N ASN A 144 8.48 -6.88 15.27
CA ASN A 144 9.32 -7.87 14.59
C ASN A 144 8.84 -8.14 13.15
N PHE A 145 9.62 -7.67 12.19
CA PHE A 145 9.38 -7.89 10.76
C PHE A 145 9.36 -9.39 10.36
N ASN A 146 10.17 -10.20 11.06
CA ASN A 146 10.45 -11.57 10.65
C ASN A 146 9.43 -12.60 11.15
N ASP A 147 8.40 -12.17 11.88
CA ASP A 147 7.31 -13.06 12.26
C ASP A 147 6.43 -13.38 11.03
N ARG A 148 6.37 -14.68 10.73
CA ARG A 148 5.76 -15.28 9.54
C ARG A 148 4.65 -16.23 9.93
N TYR A 149 3.82 -16.53 8.95
CA TYR A 149 2.79 -17.56 9.07
C TYR A 149 3.44 -18.93 9.23
N SER A 150 2.87 -19.76 10.10
CA SER A 150 3.25 -21.15 10.33
C SER A 150 2.10 -22.11 10.03
N ASP A 151 1.08 -22.14 10.88
CA ASP A 151 -0.07 -23.03 10.78
C ASP A 151 -1.42 -22.32 10.96
N GLY A 152 -1.41 -21.07 11.43
CA GLY A 152 -2.62 -20.29 11.72
C GLY A 152 -3.34 -20.69 13.00
N LEU A 153 -2.79 -21.57 13.83
CA LEU A 153 -3.36 -21.99 15.11
C LEU A 153 -2.99 -21.00 16.23
N GLU A 154 -3.55 -21.17 17.43
CA GLU A 154 -3.42 -20.18 18.53
C GLU A 154 -1.97 -19.81 18.91
N ASN A 155 -1.01 -20.70 18.68
CA ASN A 155 0.42 -20.49 18.91
C ASN A 155 1.18 -19.89 17.70
N ASP A 156 0.51 -19.72 16.55
CA ASP A 156 1.07 -19.03 15.39
C ASP A 156 1.47 -17.60 15.76
N LYS A 157 2.65 -17.16 15.34
CA LYS A 157 3.14 -15.83 15.69
C LYS A 157 2.21 -14.70 15.25
N LEU A 158 1.54 -14.85 14.11
CA LEU A 158 0.59 -13.88 13.61
C LEU A 158 -0.70 -13.84 14.46
N ARG A 159 -1.11 -14.99 15.01
CA ARG A 159 -2.21 -15.10 15.98
C ARG A 159 -1.84 -14.42 17.30
N LEU A 160 -0.62 -14.61 17.77
CA LEU A 160 -0.13 -13.98 19.00
C LEU A 160 -0.04 -12.45 18.89
N ILE A 161 0.35 -11.91 17.73
CA ILE A 161 0.34 -10.45 17.48
C ILE A 161 -1.11 -9.93 17.52
N ALA A 162 -2.04 -10.60 16.82
CA ALA A 162 -3.46 -10.22 16.82
C ALA A 162 -4.04 -10.22 18.24
N LYS A 163 -3.70 -11.24 19.04
CA LYS A 163 -4.13 -11.33 20.44
C LYS A 163 -3.60 -10.17 21.29
N LYS A 164 -2.32 -9.82 21.18
CA LYS A 164 -1.76 -8.67 21.92
C LYS A 164 -2.44 -7.36 21.54
N ALA A 165 -2.76 -7.18 20.26
CA ALA A 165 -3.50 -6.01 19.79
C ALA A 165 -4.95 -6.01 20.33
N GLN A 166 -5.62 -7.17 20.33
CA GLN A 166 -6.96 -7.34 20.90
C GLN A 166 -6.99 -6.99 22.38
N ASP A 167 -6.06 -7.55 23.16
CA ASP A 167 -5.98 -7.35 24.60
C ASP A 167 -5.80 -5.86 24.95
N LEU A 168 -5.15 -5.06 24.09
CA LEU A 168 -5.03 -3.60 24.25
C LEU A 168 -6.27 -2.84 23.77
N PHE A 169 -6.88 -3.28 22.66
CA PHE A 169 -8.09 -2.69 22.09
C PHE A 169 -9.30 -2.85 23.02
N GLU A 170 -9.47 -4.03 23.64
CA GLU A 170 -10.60 -4.36 24.50
C GLU A 170 -10.49 -3.88 25.94
N LYS A 171 -9.36 -3.27 26.35
CA LYS A 171 -9.22 -2.74 27.73
C LYS A 171 -10.38 -1.82 28.12
N LYS A 172 -10.92 -1.10 27.14
CA LYS A 172 -12.08 -0.24 27.27
C LYS A 172 -12.81 -0.19 25.94
N PRO A 173 -14.16 -0.14 25.91
CA PRO A 173 -14.89 0.03 24.66
C PRO A 173 -14.38 1.26 23.89
N TYR A 174 -14.26 1.14 22.57
CA TYR A 174 -13.65 2.16 21.73
C TYR A 174 -14.31 3.56 21.84
N LEU A 175 -15.63 3.63 22.09
CA LEU A 175 -16.33 4.91 22.31
C LEU A 175 -15.98 5.59 23.63
N ASP A 176 -15.47 4.82 24.59
CA ASP A 176 -15.18 5.31 25.94
C ASP A 176 -13.72 5.75 26.08
N TRP A 177 -12.90 5.61 25.03
CA TRP A 177 -11.54 6.14 25.02
C TRP A 177 -11.59 7.66 25.13
N THR A 178 -10.80 8.23 26.03
CA THR A 178 -10.63 9.68 26.17
C THR A 178 -9.29 10.12 25.59
N ASP A 179 -9.22 11.37 25.15
CA ASP A 179 -7.99 11.94 24.59
C ASP A 179 -6.85 11.91 25.64
N ASP A 180 -7.14 12.09 26.93
CA ASP A 180 -6.13 12.05 28.00
C ASP A 180 -5.63 10.63 28.30
N GLU A 181 -6.54 9.66 28.45
CA GLU A 181 -6.21 8.27 28.81
C GLU A 181 -5.43 7.58 27.68
N TYR A 182 -5.89 7.74 26.44
CA TYR A 182 -5.29 7.13 25.26
C TYR A 182 -4.28 8.05 24.55
N LYS A 183 -4.04 9.23 25.12
CA LYS A 183 -3.04 10.21 24.68
C LYS A 183 -3.20 10.57 23.20
N TRP A 184 -4.38 11.05 22.83
CA TRP A 184 -4.65 11.54 21.48
C TRP A 184 -3.85 12.83 21.22
N ASN A 185 -2.90 12.77 20.29
CA ASN A 185 -2.00 13.91 20.00
C ASN A 185 -2.49 14.81 18.85
N GLY A 186 -3.71 14.59 18.35
CA GLY A 186 -4.23 15.25 17.14
C GLY A 186 -4.26 14.33 15.91
N GLN A 187 -3.48 13.26 15.89
CA GLN A 187 -3.33 12.35 14.76
C GLN A 187 -3.47 10.87 15.14
N ILE A 188 -2.93 10.50 16.30
CA ILE A 188 -2.88 9.13 16.80
C ILE A 188 -3.16 9.08 18.30
N TYR A 189 -3.62 7.93 18.79
CA TYR A 189 -3.60 7.52 20.18
C TYR A 189 -2.24 6.94 20.53
N GLU A 190 -1.39 7.76 21.16
CA GLU A 190 -0.01 7.40 21.52
C GLU A 190 0.09 6.12 22.37
N TYR A 191 -0.98 5.79 23.10
CA TYR A 191 -1.10 4.60 23.93
C TYR A 191 -0.72 3.29 23.23
N PHE A 192 -1.03 3.16 21.93
CA PHE A 192 -0.79 1.92 21.18
C PHE A 192 0.62 1.78 20.63
N TYR A 193 1.41 2.84 20.67
CA TYR A 193 2.69 2.91 19.98
C TYR A 193 3.87 2.95 20.95
N ALA A 194 5.00 2.45 20.46
CA ALA A 194 6.30 2.41 21.13
C ALA A 194 6.89 3.81 21.33
N ASN A 195 8.10 3.90 21.86
CA ASN A 195 8.78 5.20 21.99
C ASN A 195 9.06 5.82 20.61
N ASN A 196 9.24 7.15 20.56
CA ASN A 196 9.42 7.90 19.31
C ASN A 196 10.64 7.49 18.47
N ASP A 197 11.65 6.90 19.10
CA ASP A 197 12.86 6.38 18.48
C ASP A 197 12.75 4.91 18.04
N GLU A 198 11.70 4.19 18.48
CA GLU A 198 11.42 2.81 18.08
C GLU A 198 10.69 2.78 16.73
N LEU A 199 11.47 2.88 15.66
CA LEU A 199 10.99 2.92 14.30
C LEU A 199 11.08 1.57 13.60
N VAL A 200 10.03 1.23 12.86
CA VAL A 200 9.96 0.05 11.99
C VAL A 200 9.70 0.46 10.56
N ASP A 201 10.16 -0.34 9.60
CA ASP A 201 9.97 -0.12 8.18
C ASP A 201 8.91 -1.04 7.57
N PHE A 202 7.94 -1.47 8.38
CA PHE A 202 6.90 -2.40 7.97
C PHE A 202 5.57 -2.13 8.65
N TYR A 203 4.53 -2.75 8.09
CA TYR A 203 3.17 -2.76 8.62
C TYR A 203 2.49 -4.10 8.24
N ARG A 204 1.31 -4.37 8.82
CA ARG A 204 0.55 -5.61 8.59
C ARG A 204 -0.91 -5.29 8.29
N GLY A 205 -1.56 -6.19 7.57
CA GLY A 205 -3.01 -6.30 7.58
C GLY A 205 -3.49 -7.05 8.82
N ILE A 206 -4.76 -6.91 9.15
CA ILE A 206 -5.48 -7.68 10.16
C ILE A 206 -6.73 -8.30 9.54
N ILE A 207 -7.10 -9.47 10.06
CA ILE A 207 -8.40 -10.09 9.83
C ILE A 207 -9.14 -10.04 11.16
N MET A 208 -10.18 -9.22 11.20
CA MET A 208 -11.11 -9.13 12.32
C MET A 208 -12.32 -10.02 12.02
N ILE A 209 -12.93 -10.55 13.06
CA ILE A 209 -14.19 -11.29 12.97
C ILE A 209 -15.19 -10.68 13.94
N HIS A 210 -16.48 -10.72 13.63
CA HIS A 210 -17.51 -10.30 14.56
C HIS A 210 -18.73 -11.20 14.55
N GLY A 211 -19.44 -11.22 15.67
CA GLY A 211 -20.66 -11.99 15.86
C GLY A 211 -20.84 -12.42 17.30
N ASN A 212 -21.91 -13.18 17.56
CA ASN A 212 -22.15 -13.77 18.87
C ASN A 212 -21.20 -14.94 19.15
N LYS A 213 -21.21 -15.46 20.38
CA LYS A 213 -20.33 -16.56 20.82
C LYS A 213 -20.39 -17.78 19.89
N GLN A 214 -21.58 -18.15 19.39
CA GLN A 214 -21.74 -19.31 18.51
C GLN A 214 -21.18 -19.05 17.11
N GLN A 215 -21.44 -17.88 16.54
CA GLN A 215 -20.90 -17.48 15.23
C GLN A 215 -19.37 -17.43 15.26
N LEU A 216 -18.78 -16.76 16.26
CA LEU A 216 -17.34 -16.66 16.43
C LEU A 216 -16.68 -18.04 16.57
N ALA A 217 -17.30 -18.96 17.31
CA ALA A 217 -16.81 -20.33 17.43
C ALA A 217 -16.83 -21.07 16.09
N LYS A 218 -17.87 -20.90 15.27
CA LYS A 218 -17.95 -21.51 13.94
C LYS A 218 -16.94 -20.91 12.96
N ILE A 219 -16.73 -19.59 12.98
CA ILE A 219 -15.71 -18.93 12.16
C ILE A 219 -14.31 -19.46 12.51
N LYS A 220 -13.98 -19.48 13.80
CA LYS A 220 -12.68 -20.02 14.28
C LYS A 220 -12.51 -21.50 13.97
N LYS A 221 -13.58 -22.30 14.06
CA LYS A 221 -13.54 -23.72 13.66
C LYS A 221 -13.26 -23.87 12.17
N ALA A 222 -13.91 -23.08 11.31
CA ALA A 222 -13.68 -23.13 9.87
C ALA A 222 -12.23 -22.72 9.51
N TRP A 223 -11.69 -21.70 10.19
CA TRP A 223 -10.27 -21.34 10.11
C TRP A 223 -9.36 -22.50 10.54
N ASN A 224 -9.50 -23.00 11.77
CA ASN A 224 -8.62 -24.07 12.30
C ASN A 224 -8.67 -25.35 11.45
N ASN A 225 -9.83 -25.66 10.88
CA ASN A 225 -10.01 -26.82 10.01
C ASN A 225 -9.61 -26.56 8.54
N LYS A 226 -9.16 -25.34 8.22
CA LYS A 226 -8.85 -24.89 6.85
C LYS A 226 -10.00 -25.11 5.87
N ASP A 227 -11.23 -24.95 6.36
CA ASP A 227 -12.44 -25.11 5.58
C ASP A 227 -12.81 -23.78 4.89
N TRP A 228 -12.27 -23.57 3.70
CA TRP A 228 -12.48 -22.35 2.91
C TRP A 228 -13.95 -22.09 2.64
N ASN A 229 -14.70 -23.07 2.15
CA ASN A 229 -16.10 -22.91 1.80
C ASN A 229 -16.96 -22.48 3.00
N THR A 230 -16.78 -23.11 4.17
CA THR A 230 -17.50 -22.69 5.38
C THR A 230 -17.04 -21.30 5.83
N PHE A 231 -15.73 -21.03 5.81
CA PHE A 231 -15.18 -19.74 6.22
C PHE A 231 -15.70 -18.59 5.35
N ARG A 232 -15.71 -18.77 4.02
CA ARG A 232 -16.22 -17.78 3.06
C ARG A 232 -17.67 -17.41 3.30
N ASN A 233 -18.50 -18.39 3.67
CA ASN A 233 -19.93 -18.18 3.81
C ASN A 233 -20.32 -17.27 4.98
N PHE A 234 -19.37 -16.89 5.84
CA PHE A 234 -19.55 -15.83 6.85
C PHE A 234 -19.47 -14.40 6.29
N GLY A 235 -19.04 -14.24 5.03
CA GLY A 235 -19.00 -12.96 4.35
C GLY A 235 -17.80 -12.09 4.72
N PHE A 236 -17.24 -11.41 3.71
CA PHE A 236 -16.07 -10.54 3.81
C PHE A 236 -16.40 -9.07 3.55
N LEU A 237 -15.99 -8.21 4.48
CA LEU A 237 -15.80 -6.78 4.26
C LEU A 237 -14.33 -6.53 3.93
N THR A 238 -14.05 -6.15 2.68
CA THR A 238 -12.67 -5.91 2.20
C THR A 238 -12.41 -4.43 1.90
N GLY A 239 -11.14 -4.06 1.80
CA GLY A 239 -10.75 -2.82 1.13
C GLY A 239 -10.65 -3.02 -0.39
N LYS A 240 -10.13 -1.99 -1.08
CA LYS A 240 -9.81 -2.03 -2.51
C LYS A 240 -8.83 -3.16 -2.82
N LYS A 241 -8.99 -3.80 -3.98
CA LYS A 241 -8.10 -4.87 -4.45
C LYS A 241 -6.62 -4.48 -4.59
N THR A 242 -6.35 -3.18 -4.75
CA THR A 242 -5.00 -2.61 -4.84
C THR A 242 -4.37 -2.35 -3.47
N SER A 243 -5.11 -2.55 -2.37
CA SER A 243 -4.61 -2.30 -1.03
C SER A 243 -3.67 -3.42 -0.55
N GLY A 244 -2.48 -3.03 -0.10
CA GLY A 244 -1.53 -3.94 0.53
C GLY A 244 -2.08 -4.61 1.78
N SER A 245 -2.53 -3.81 2.75
CA SER A 245 -2.98 -4.27 4.08
C SER A 245 -4.45 -4.63 4.16
N LYS A 246 -5.28 -4.37 3.14
CA LYS A 246 -6.74 -4.61 3.19
C LYS A 246 -7.25 -5.59 2.13
N TYR A 247 -6.33 -6.19 1.38
CA TYR A 247 -6.65 -7.17 0.35
C TYR A 247 -5.47 -8.10 0.03
N ILE A 248 -4.37 -7.55 -0.47
CA ILE A 248 -3.26 -8.33 -1.05
C ILE A 248 -2.58 -9.21 0.00
N ALA A 249 -2.39 -8.68 1.21
CA ALA A 249 -1.79 -9.43 2.30
C ALA A 249 -2.67 -10.56 2.82
N GLN A 250 -3.97 -10.30 2.94
CA GLN A 250 -4.95 -11.30 3.33
C GLN A 250 -5.04 -12.40 2.27
N GLN A 251 -5.01 -12.05 0.98
CA GLN A 251 -4.99 -13.03 -0.10
C GLN A 251 -3.75 -13.93 -0.02
N SER A 252 -2.56 -13.35 0.24
CA SER A 252 -1.34 -14.13 0.40
C SER A 252 -1.44 -15.10 1.58
N LEU A 253 -1.94 -14.62 2.73
CA LEU A 253 -2.16 -15.46 3.91
C LEU A 253 -3.16 -16.58 3.63
N PHE A 254 -4.28 -16.29 2.96
CA PHE A 254 -5.33 -17.27 2.69
C PHE A 254 -4.83 -18.37 1.75
N LYS A 255 -4.01 -18.02 0.73
CA LYS A 255 -3.35 -19.00 -0.14
C LYS A 255 -2.48 -19.99 0.65
N LYS A 256 -1.83 -19.51 1.72
CA LYS A 256 -0.99 -20.36 2.61
C LYS A 256 -1.83 -21.20 3.57
N HIS A 257 -2.92 -20.63 4.07
CA HIS A 257 -3.73 -21.24 5.11
C HIS A 257 -4.77 -22.24 4.57
N PHE A 258 -5.60 -21.82 3.61
CA PHE A 258 -6.65 -22.64 3.02
C PHE A 258 -6.13 -23.44 1.82
N ASN A 259 -5.38 -24.50 2.13
CA ASN A 259 -4.58 -25.24 1.14
C ASN A 259 -4.96 -26.72 0.97
N LEU A 260 -6.11 -27.15 1.47
CA LEU A 260 -6.60 -28.52 1.30
C LEU A 260 -6.98 -28.78 -0.17
N GLU A 261 -6.57 -29.91 -0.74
CA GLU A 261 -6.66 -30.21 -2.19
C GLU A 261 -8.05 -29.96 -2.80
N ASN A 262 -9.12 -30.33 -2.09
CA ASN A 262 -10.51 -30.18 -2.55
C ASN A 262 -11.24 -28.95 -1.98
N ASN A 263 -10.52 -28.05 -1.30
CA ASN A 263 -11.07 -26.84 -0.68
C ASN A 263 -10.05 -25.70 -0.66
N LYS A 264 -9.20 -25.66 -1.70
CA LYS A 264 -8.08 -24.74 -1.78
C LYS A 264 -8.56 -23.36 -2.20
N PHE A 265 -8.16 -22.35 -1.44
CA PHE A 265 -8.31 -20.97 -1.86
C PHE A 265 -7.26 -20.61 -2.93
N THR A 266 -7.72 -20.06 -4.04
CA THR A 266 -6.85 -19.58 -5.12
C THR A 266 -6.69 -18.06 -5.06
N SER A 267 -7.78 -17.30 -5.22
CA SER A 267 -7.77 -15.84 -5.12
C SER A 267 -9.17 -15.32 -4.80
N PHE A 268 -9.24 -14.10 -4.27
CA PHE A 268 -10.54 -13.47 -4.03
C PHE A 268 -11.26 -13.14 -5.34
N GLU A 269 -10.53 -12.73 -6.38
CA GLU A 269 -11.15 -12.41 -7.68
C GLU A 269 -11.79 -13.66 -8.31
N GLU A 270 -11.10 -14.81 -8.26
CA GLU A 270 -11.64 -16.06 -8.79
C GLU A 270 -12.82 -16.58 -7.96
N ASP A 271 -12.73 -16.56 -6.63
CA ASP A 271 -13.82 -17.02 -5.77
C ASP A 271 -15.08 -16.14 -5.89
N LYS A 272 -14.91 -14.83 -6.10
CA LYS A 272 -16.00 -13.87 -6.35
C LYS A 272 -16.79 -14.15 -7.63
N ILE A 273 -16.25 -14.86 -8.62
CA ILE A 273 -16.97 -15.19 -9.86
C ILE A 273 -18.26 -15.94 -9.54
N ASN A 274 -18.22 -16.85 -8.56
CA ASN A 274 -19.35 -17.70 -8.18
C ASN A 274 -19.96 -17.35 -6.81
N HIS A 275 -19.35 -16.43 -6.05
CA HIS A 275 -19.75 -16.10 -4.67
C HIS A 275 -19.69 -14.60 -4.40
N SER A 276 -20.00 -13.76 -5.40
CA SER A 276 -19.90 -12.30 -5.29
C SER A 276 -20.67 -11.71 -4.10
N GLU A 277 -21.79 -12.32 -3.72
CA GLU A 277 -22.64 -11.94 -2.59
C GLU A 277 -21.97 -12.14 -1.22
N LYS A 278 -20.87 -12.89 -1.17
CA LYS A 278 -20.06 -13.09 0.04
C LYS A 278 -19.04 -11.98 0.25
N TYR A 279 -18.96 -10.99 -0.64
CA TYR A 279 -17.97 -9.93 -0.55
C TYR A 279 -18.60 -8.55 -0.68
N ILE A 280 -18.12 -7.61 0.13
CA ILE A 280 -18.45 -6.20 0.00
C ILE A 280 -17.20 -5.36 0.24
N GLU A 281 -17.03 -4.30 -0.55
CA GLU A 281 -15.98 -3.32 -0.31
C GLU A 281 -16.50 -2.23 0.64
N GLY A 282 -15.70 -1.85 1.64
CA GLY A 282 -16.07 -0.79 2.56
C GLY A 282 -14.98 -0.46 3.57
N LYS A 283 -15.36 0.24 4.64
CA LYS A 283 -14.43 0.65 5.69
C LYS A 283 -14.63 -0.21 6.93
N ALA A 284 -13.56 -0.86 7.37
CA ALA A 284 -13.59 -1.74 8.52
C ALA A 284 -14.02 -1.07 9.83
N ARG A 285 -13.81 0.24 9.97
CA ARG A 285 -14.35 1.02 11.10
C ARG A 285 -15.89 1.01 11.21
N ASP A 286 -16.57 0.62 10.14
CA ASP A 286 -18.03 0.48 10.08
C ASP A 286 -18.47 -1.02 10.21
N ILE A 287 -17.58 -1.89 10.71
CA ILE A 287 -17.82 -3.31 11.01
C ILE A 287 -19.15 -3.52 11.77
N GLY A 288 -19.94 -4.49 11.32
CA GLY A 288 -21.19 -4.87 11.99
C GLY A 288 -22.33 -3.86 11.87
N LYS A 289 -22.29 -2.96 10.88
CA LYS A 289 -23.29 -1.88 10.71
C LYS A 289 -23.93 -1.83 9.34
N GLY A 290 -25.20 -1.47 9.30
CA GLY A 290 -25.95 -1.21 8.07
C GLY A 290 -25.78 -2.35 7.06
N GLN A 291 -25.27 -2.03 5.87
CA GLN A 291 -25.01 -3.02 4.82
C GLN A 291 -23.89 -4.03 5.17
N PHE A 292 -23.02 -3.73 6.14
CA PHE A 292 -21.89 -4.58 6.53
C PHE A 292 -22.22 -5.59 7.64
N LYS A 293 -23.43 -5.56 8.21
CA LYS A 293 -23.82 -6.39 9.36
C LYS A 293 -23.72 -7.90 9.11
N ASN A 294 -23.91 -8.35 7.87
CA ASN A 294 -23.88 -9.77 7.50
C ASN A 294 -22.50 -10.24 7.00
N PHE A 295 -21.48 -9.37 7.06
CA PHE A 295 -20.12 -9.70 6.62
C PHE A 295 -19.24 -9.80 7.86
N HIS A 296 -19.10 -11.03 8.37
CA HIS A 296 -18.52 -11.32 9.67
C HIS A 296 -17.00 -11.41 9.68
N ILE A 297 -16.34 -11.35 8.52
CA ILE A 297 -14.89 -11.33 8.38
C ILE A 297 -14.49 -9.99 7.76
N VAL A 298 -13.58 -9.25 8.38
CA VAL A 298 -13.27 -7.87 8.00
C VAL A 298 -11.76 -7.68 7.86
N PHE A 299 -11.35 -7.10 6.74
CA PHE A 299 -9.95 -6.76 6.48
C PHE A 299 -9.67 -5.30 6.77
N ASP A 300 -8.57 -5.04 7.48
CA ASP A 300 -8.07 -3.69 7.67
C ASP A 300 -6.55 -3.69 7.86
N GLU A 301 -5.98 -2.51 8.06
CA GLU A 301 -4.63 -2.34 8.57
C GLU A 301 -4.57 -2.63 10.07
N LEU A 302 -3.53 -3.36 10.51
CA LEU A 302 -3.29 -3.60 11.93
C LEU A 302 -3.09 -2.26 12.65
N GLY A 303 -3.87 -2.02 13.70
CA GLY A 303 -3.78 -0.78 14.48
C GLY A 303 -4.52 0.40 13.87
N SER A 304 -5.41 0.19 12.89
CA SER A 304 -6.21 1.28 12.30
C SER A 304 -7.06 2.07 13.29
N PHE A 305 -7.51 1.41 14.36
CA PHE A 305 -8.17 2.05 15.49
C PHE A 305 -7.27 3.06 16.23
N ALA A 306 -5.94 2.93 16.16
CA ALA A 306 -5.00 3.79 16.87
C ALA A 306 -4.84 5.17 16.20
N TYR A 307 -5.10 5.30 14.91
CA TYR A 307 -5.06 6.58 14.18
C TYR A 307 -6.44 7.02 13.67
N THR A 308 -7.50 6.40 14.18
CA THR A 308 -8.87 6.81 13.90
C THR A 308 -9.44 7.46 15.15
N LYS A 309 -9.75 8.76 15.13
CA LYS A 309 -10.34 9.41 16.31
C LYS A 309 -11.78 8.94 16.56
N ASN A 310 -12.10 8.55 17.80
CA ASN A 310 -13.42 8.08 18.23
C ASN A 310 -14.46 9.21 18.43
N LYS A 311 -14.05 10.46 18.59
CA LYS A 311 -14.94 11.64 18.76
C LYS A 311 -14.43 12.85 17.97
N ASN A 312 -15.32 13.70 17.45
CA ASN A 312 -14.99 15.03 16.90
C ASN A 312 -15.85 16.08 17.61
N GLU A 313 -15.25 17.13 18.18
CA GLU A 313 -15.99 18.34 18.64
C GLU A 313 -17.30 18.00 19.39
N ASN A 314 -17.22 17.05 20.35
CA ASN A 314 -18.31 16.50 21.17
C ASN A 314 -19.28 15.50 20.51
N LYS A 315 -19.09 15.15 19.23
CA LYS A 315 -19.86 14.10 18.56
C LYS A 315 -19.09 12.78 18.53
N GLU A 316 -19.71 11.75 19.12
CA GLU A 316 -19.19 10.40 19.04
C GLU A 316 -19.26 9.86 17.61
N LYS A 317 -18.14 9.32 17.14
CA LYS A 317 -18.11 8.49 15.93
C LYS A 317 -18.31 7.08 16.40
N LYS A 318 -19.45 6.50 16.05
CA LYS A 318 -19.76 5.09 16.30
C LYS A 318 -18.89 4.18 15.41
N TYR A 319 -17.57 4.29 15.45
CA TYR A 319 -16.65 3.39 14.76
C TYR A 319 -16.31 2.21 15.65
N TYR A 320 -16.04 1.06 15.05
CA TYR A 320 -15.71 -0.18 15.76
C TYR A 320 -16.70 -0.53 16.88
N THR A 321 -17.99 -0.23 16.66
CA THR A 321 -19.08 -0.69 17.52
C THR A 321 -20.03 -1.54 16.70
N LEU A 322 -20.74 -2.45 17.34
CA LEU A 322 -21.70 -3.32 16.67
C LEU A 322 -23.11 -2.82 16.91
N GLU A 323 -24.03 -3.10 15.97
CA GLU A 323 -25.46 -2.79 16.16
C GLU A 323 -26.10 -3.73 17.20
N ASN A 324 -25.64 -4.98 17.26
CA ASN A 324 -26.10 -5.97 18.21
C ASN A 324 -25.16 -6.03 19.42
N SER A 325 -25.69 -5.79 20.62
CA SER A 325 -24.94 -5.79 21.88
C SER A 325 -24.47 -7.18 22.33
N GLU A 326 -25.04 -8.26 21.79
CA GLU A 326 -24.60 -9.63 22.08
C GLU A 326 -23.39 -10.07 21.24
N GLU A 327 -23.03 -9.27 20.24
CA GLU A 327 -21.90 -9.52 19.37
C GLU A 327 -20.65 -8.81 19.89
N LYS A 328 -19.48 -9.31 19.48
CA LYS A 328 -18.21 -8.65 19.73
C LYS A 328 -17.27 -8.78 18.54
N ILE A 329 -16.26 -7.91 18.50
CA ILE A 329 -15.17 -7.94 17.53
C ILE A 329 -14.02 -8.74 18.13
N GLU A 330 -13.50 -9.76 17.44
CA GLU A 330 -12.25 -10.44 17.78
C GLU A 330 -11.23 -10.26 16.65
N PHE A 331 -9.97 -9.99 16.98
CA PHE A 331 -8.88 -10.01 16.03
C PHE A 331 -8.43 -11.45 15.80
N LEU A 332 -8.86 -12.03 14.67
CA LEU A 332 -8.59 -13.42 14.34
C LEU A 332 -7.09 -13.65 14.14
N THR A 333 -6.45 -12.89 13.25
CA THR A 333 -5.01 -13.02 12.96
C THR A 333 -4.50 -11.78 12.22
N VAL A 334 -3.19 -11.54 12.22
CA VAL A 334 -2.56 -10.55 11.34
C VAL A 334 -1.95 -11.21 10.11
N THR A 335 -1.58 -10.41 9.11
CA THR A 335 -0.85 -10.90 7.95
C THR A 335 0.66 -10.92 8.21
N GLU A 336 1.41 -11.52 7.29
CA GLU A 336 2.85 -11.27 7.25
C GLU A 336 3.14 -9.77 7.00
N ALA A 337 4.33 -9.32 7.42
CA ALA A 337 4.73 -7.93 7.30
C ALA A 337 5.01 -7.53 5.85
N ILE A 338 4.52 -6.36 5.47
CA ILE A 338 4.81 -5.66 4.22
C ILE A 338 5.72 -4.47 4.55
N LYS A 339 6.75 -4.23 3.75
CA LYS A 339 7.56 -3.01 3.90
C LYS A 339 6.72 -1.76 3.72
N TYR A 340 6.99 -0.76 4.54
CA TYR A 340 6.33 0.54 4.49
C TYR A 340 6.67 1.29 3.19
N ASN A 341 6.17 2.50 3.01
CA ASN A 341 6.33 3.22 1.75
C ASN A 341 7.82 3.45 1.39
N VAL A 342 8.09 3.60 0.09
CA VAL A 342 9.38 4.06 -0.41
C VAL A 342 9.23 5.46 -0.97
N LEU A 343 10.23 6.30 -0.74
CA LEU A 343 10.41 7.50 -1.54
C LEU A 343 11.21 7.11 -2.77
N ALA A 344 10.63 7.35 -3.95
CA ALA A 344 11.24 7.02 -5.22
C ALA A 344 11.37 8.24 -6.11
N VAL A 345 12.33 8.19 -7.03
CA VAL A 345 12.63 9.25 -7.98
C VAL A 345 12.52 8.76 -9.42
N ASN A 346 12.29 9.69 -10.35
CA ASN A 346 12.50 9.41 -11.76
C ASN A 346 14.01 9.44 -12.06
N LYS A 347 14.62 8.29 -12.40
CA LYS A 347 16.05 8.14 -12.68
C LYS A 347 16.53 8.98 -13.87
N ASN A 348 15.63 9.41 -14.75
CA ASN A 348 15.98 10.27 -15.89
C ASN A 348 16.01 11.75 -15.50
N ALA A 349 15.44 12.12 -14.34
CA ALA A 349 15.39 13.49 -13.86
C ALA A 349 16.59 13.87 -12.98
N PHE A 350 17.31 12.87 -12.44
CA PHE A 350 18.39 13.06 -11.49
C PHE A 350 19.57 12.13 -11.81
N ASN A 351 20.78 12.65 -11.75
CA ASN A 351 21.99 11.82 -11.75
C ASN A 351 22.28 11.22 -10.36
N SER A 352 23.24 10.30 -10.28
CA SER A 352 23.57 9.60 -9.02
C SER A 352 23.99 10.53 -7.88
N GLU A 353 24.72 11.61 -8.16
CA GLU A 353 25.13 12.58 -7.13
C GLU A 353 23.93 13.39 -6.60
N GLU A 354 23.03 13.81 -7.50
CA GLU A 354 21.80 14.51 -7.12
C GLU A 354 20.90 13.60 -6.27
N ILE A 355 20.82 12.31 -6.61
CA ILE A 355 20.08 11.33 -5.84
C ILE A 355 20.66 11.18 -4.44
N GLU A 356 21.98 11.04 -4.31
CA GLU A 356 22.62 10.89 -3.01
C GLU A 356 22.45 12.14 -2.14
N THR A 357 22.61 13.33 -2.76
CA THR A 357 22.36 14.62 -2.11
C THR A 357 20.91 14.71 -1.58
N LEU A 358 19.92 14.29 -2.38
CA LEU A 358 18.51 14.25 -1.96
C LEU A 358 18.30 13.32 -0.75
N LYS A 359 18.90 12.13 -0.76
CA LYS A 359 18.79 11.19 0.38
C LYS A 359 19.31 11.82 1.66
N GLU A 360 20.47 12.45 1.60
CA GLU A 360 21.13 13.06 2.75
C GLU A 360 20.35 14.23 3.33
N ILE A 361 19.86 15.13 2.46
CA ILE A 361 19.08 16.28 2.88
C ILE A 361 17.78 15.85 3.57
N ILE A 362 17.05 14.91 2.99
CA ILE A 362 15.77 14.43 3.55
C ILE A 362 15.99 13.81 4.93
N ILE A 363 16.98 12.92 5.05
CA ILE A 363 17.29 12.27 6.33
C ILE A 363 17.79 13.29 7.36
N LYS A 364 18.61 14.26 6.94
CA LYS A 364 19.09 15.33 7.84
C LYS A 364 17.95 16.18 8.34
N LEU A 365 17.08 16.67 7.46
CA LEU A 365 15.94 17.51 7.84
C LEU A 365 14.99 16.78 8.80
N TRP A 366 14.75 15.48 8.58
CA TRP A 366 14.01 14.66 9.53
C TRP A 366 14.71 14.56 10.90
N LYS A 367 16.01 14.23 10.94
CA LYS A 367 16.79 14.16 12.19
C LYS A 367 16.81 15.49 12.95
N ASP A 368 16.84 16.60 12.21
CA ASP A 368 16.76 17.97 12.74
C ASP A 368 15.34 18.36 13.19
N LYS A 369 14.36 17.45 13.13
CA LYS A 369 12.93 17.68 13.46
C LYS A 369 12.27 18.76 12.60
N LYS A 370 12.68 18.87 11.33
CA LYS A 370 12.16 19.83 10.33
C LYS A 370 11.22 19.19 9.29
N ASP A 371 10.82 17.95 9.52
CA ASP A 371 9.81 17.27 8.71
C ASP A 371 8.41 17.52 9.30
N ASP A 372 7.71 18.51 8.74
CA ASP A 372 6.32 18.81 9.07
C ASP A 372 5.30 18.05 8.18
N TYR A 373 5.77 17.22 7.26
CA TYR A 373 4.92 16.41 6.38
C TYR A 373 4.73 14.99 6.94
N GLY A 374 5.82 14.29 7.23
CA GLY A 374 5.82 12.83 7.43
C GLY A 374 4.84 12.35 8.50
N GLN A 375 4.85 12.99 9.68
CA GLN A 375 4.02 12.55 10.81
C GLN A 375 2.52 12.61 10.49
N ASN A 376 2.08 13.56 9.67
CA ASN A 376 0.69 13.73 9.25
C ASN A 376 0.18 12.61 8.31
N VAL A 377 1.07 11.72 7.85
CA VAL A 377 0.77 10.58 7.00
C VAL A 377 1.38 9.26 7.52
N GLY A 378 1.78 9.22 8.79
CA GLY A 378 2.34 8.04 9.44
C GLY A 378 3.81 7.74 9.14
N ILE A 379 4.53 8.66 8.50
CA ILE A 379 5.98 8.56 8.27
C ILE A 379 6.70 9.25 9.42
N ASN A 380 7.37 8.47 10.26
CA ASN A 380 8.08 8.95 11.44
C ASN A 380 9.61 8.86 11.31
N GLY A 381 10.11 8.29 10.20
CA GLY A 381 11.53 8.32 9.87
C GLY A 381 11.89 7.81 8.48
N TYR A 382 13.19 7.85 8.20
CA TYR A 382 13.74 7.62 6.87
C TYR A 382 15.07 6.87 6.97
N LYS A 383 15.21 5.81 6.18
CA LYS A 383 16.45 5.03 6.04
C LYS A 383 16.88 5.02 4.57
N LYS A 384 18.18 5.24 4.30
CA LYS A 384 18.74 5.07 2.95
C LYS A 384 18.53 3.63 2.50
N ILE A 385 18.07 3.43 1.26
CA ILE A 385 18.12 2.11 0.62
C ILE A 385 19.52 1.96 0.04
N GLY A 386 20.31 1.04 0.58
CA GLY A 386 21.67 0.75 0.13
C GLY A 386 21.68 -0.34 -0.94
N ASN A 387 20.99 -1.44 -0.67
CA ASN A 387 20.80 -2.54 -1.62
C ASN A 387 19.31 -2.77 -1.85
N PHE A 388 18.81 -2.24 -2.97
CA PHE A 388 17.41 -2.33 -3.35
C PHE A 388 16.90 -3.78 -3.49
N GLU A 389 17.73 -4.70 -4.01
CA GLU A 389 17.34 -6.10 -4.17
C GLU A 389 17.07 -6.74 -2.80
N ASN A 390 18.05 -6.66 -1.90
CA ASN A 390 17.97 -7.31 -0.58
C ASN A 390 16.98 -6.62 0.36
N GLU A 391 16.83 -5.29 0.26
CA GLU A 391 16.03 -4.51 1.21
C GLU A 391 14.56 -4.34 0.78
N VAL A 392 14.26 -4.47 -0.51
CA VAL A 392 12.90 -4.25 -1.06
C VAL A 392 12.38 -5.45 -1.86
N VAL A 393 13.14 -5.97 -2.82
CA VAL A 393 12.68 -7.03 -3.74
C VAL A 393 12.56 -8.37 -3.03
N GLU A 394 13.63 -8.86 -2.41
CA GLU A 394 13.64 -10.17 -1.75
C GLU A 394 12.58 -10.27 -0.63
N PRO A 395 12.41 -9.27 0.26
CA PRO A 395 11.36 -9.32 1.27
C PRO A 395 9.96 -9.37 0.67
N PHE A 396 9.71 -8.65 -0.42
CA PHE A 396 8.44 -8.70 -1.15
C PHE A 396 8.20 -10.05 -1.82
N LEU A 397 9.21 -10.65 -2.46
CA LEU A 397 9.04 -11.96 -3.08
C LEU A 397 8.80 -13.04 -2.02
N LYS A 398 9.51 -12.97 -0.88
CA LYS A 398 9.34 -13.89 0.25
C LYS A 398 7.91 -13.84 0.82
N PHE A 399 7.28 -12.67 0.84
CA PHE A 399 5.91 -12.49 1.28
C PHE A 399 4.90 -13.36 0.50
N PHE A 400 5.10 -13.55 -0.81
CA PHE A 400 4.21 -14.37 -1.66
C PHE A 400 4.63 -15.83 -1.78
N LYS A 401 5.77 -16.25 -1.21
CA LYS A 401 6.19 -17.65 -1.24
C LYS A 401 5.19 -18.50 -0.44
N ILE A 402 4.62 -19.50 -1.11
CA ILE A 402 3.86 -20.60 -0.50
C ILE A 402 4.86 -21.74 -0.34
N ASN A 403 4.92 -22.38 0.84
CA ASN A 403 5.93 -23.37 1.23
C ASN A 403 6.49 -24.24 0.08
N ASN A 404 7.82 -24.27 -0.05
CA ASN A 404 8.66 -25.09 -0.95
C ASN A 404 8.36 -25.14 -2.46
N GLU A 405 7.47 -24.30 -2.99
CA GLU A 405 7.30 -24.18 -4.44
C GLU A 405 7.62 -22.75 -4.89
N ASN A 406 8.64 -22.61 -5.74
CA ASN A 406 8.91 -21.40 -6.53
C ASN A 406 7.82 -21.24 -7.60
N LYS A 407 6.56 -20.99 -7.22
CA LYS A 407 5.52 -20.59 -8.16
C LYS A 407 5.60 -19.09 -8.41
N LYS A 408 5.70 -18.73 -9.68
CA LYS A 408 5.70 -17.34 -10.16
C LYS A 408 4.44 -16.63 -9.68
N TRP A 409 4.60 -15.35 -9.37
CA TRP A 409 3.49 -14.44 -9.10
C TRP A 409 2.70 -14.22 -10.39
N ASP A 410 1.49 -14.77 -10.47
CA ASP A 410 0.53 -14.46 -11.52
C ASP A 410 -0.33 -13.27 -11.06
N SER A 411 -0.23 -12.18 -11.82
CA SER A 411 -0.76 -10.85 -11.51
C SER A 411 -2.20 -10.64 -11.93
#